data_AF-A0AA35UH54-F1
#
_entry.id   AF-A0AA35UH54-F1
#
_cell.length_a   1.000
_cell.length_b   1.000
_cell.length_c   1.000
_cell.angle_alpha   90.00
_cell.angle_beta   90.00
_cell.angle_gamma   90.00
#
_symmetry.space_group_name_H-M   'P 1'
#
loop_
_entity.id
_entity.type
_entity.pdbx_description
1 polymer ?
#
loop_
_entity_poly.entity_id
_entity_poly.type
_entity_poly.pdbx_seq_one_letter_code
_entity_poly.pdbx_strand_id
1 'polypeptide(L)'
;MNISLPGDKQFEERPSLENKILRINLNENIYGTFVEIGAGQEVVRGFYRVGGASGTIAKSMSAYDRSFSDSIYGKDGEKRYVTQNRLDQMLDHEMKLLEQRISRDDFPNKFFFVYANTVATIDFVKKFKGHGWMGIRFQTNPNDDYSEIKLHLRFHQNEAKLQQESLGIMGVNLIYGAFYKHNEPLKLMKYLTDHIDDQSIEIDTINFSGPLFTNVDNRLISLELVRLGMTDAVIFDQSGTNVLPAQVLYKKNILTLRGSYRPMTNVNEEMFKKSLEAFLKEKKVKEGDTQVLFEITLSNLRSTGEIDDSDYLDRAKLLCSMGHMVMISNFSEYYKLVQYLTSYTKKQLGLTMGVSNFIEIFDEKYYDNLKGGILEAFGNIFKNNMKIYLYPLLDKENGETINSNNLKLEDNMKEFYKYFKVNNKIRDLEFNKEYLEIFSKDILKQIKNNHKGWEDKVPKGISEMIIKNKMFGFK
;
A
#
# COMPACT_ATOMS: atom_id res chain seq x y z
N MET A 1 33.08 -26.73 10.21
CA MET A 1 33.74 -25.55 10.81
C MET A 1 33.99 -24.58 9.68
N ASN A 2 33.41 -23.39 9.74
CA ASN A 2 33.71 -22.35 8.75
C ASN A 2 35.13 -21.87 9.01
N ILE A 3 36.00 -21.99 8.01
CA ILE A 3 37.33 -21.39 8.04
C ILE A 3 37.13 -19.88 7.94
N SER A 4 37.66 -19.12 8.89
CA SER A 4 37.68 -17.66 8.82
C SER A 4 39.12 -17.19 8.74
N LEU A 5 39.40 -16.30 7.78
CA LEU A 5 40.69 -15.72 7.51
C LEU A 5 40.79 -14.31 8.11
N PRO A 6 41.99 -13.86 8.51
CA PRO A 6 42.20 -12.47 8.91
C PRO A 6 41.77 -11.49 7.81
N GLY A 7 40.89 -10.55 8.16
CA GLY A 7 40.34 -9.57 7.23
C GLY A 7 38.93 -9.91 6.71
N ASP A 8 38.40 -11.09 7.04
CA ASP A 8 37.01 -11.43 6.77
C ASP A 8 36.07 -10.42 7.43
N LYS A 9 35.16 -9.89 6.64
CA LYS A 9 34.09 -9.02 7.11
C LYS A 9 32.83 -9.86 7.29
N GLN A 10 32.14 -9.64 8.40
CA GLN A 10 30.81 -10.21 8.58
C GLN A 10 29.85 -9.59 7.55
N PHE A 11 29.08 -10.44 6.88
CA PHE A 11 27.99 -10.04 6.00
C PHE A 11 26.76 -10.87 6.34
N GLU A 12 25.56 -10.38 5.98
CA GLU A 12 24.34 -11.15 6.16
C GLU A 12 24.31 -12.32 5.18
N GLU A 13 24.26 -13.55 5.70
CA GLU A 13 24.25 -14.75 4.89
C GLU A 13 22.87 -14.89 4.21
N ARG A 14 22.84 -14.68 2.88
CA ARG A 14 21.65 -14.86 2.05
C ARG A 14 21.70 -16.26 1.42
N PRO A 15 20.80 -17.19 1.79
CA PRO A 15 20.79 -18.51 1.19
C PRO A 15 20.56 -18.43 -0.32
N SER A 16 21.28 -19.26 -1.09
CA SER A 16 21.01 -19.44 -2.51
C SER A 16 19.58 -19.95 -2.73
N LEU A 17 19.03 -19.68 -3.90
CA LEU A 17 17.71 -20.19 -4.27
C LEU A 17 17.63 -21.71 -4.14
N GLU A 18 18.67 -22.42 -4.58
CA GLU A 18 18.79 -23.87 -4.47
C GLU A 18 18.75 -24.33 -3.00
N ASN A 19 19.48 -23.67 -2.10
CA ASN A 19 19.47 -24.01 -0.68
C ASN A 19 18.11 -23.74 -0.02
N LYS A 20 17.41 -22.68 -0.43
CA LYS A 20 16.04 -22.40 0.04
C LYS A 20 15.10 -23.55 -0.33
N ILE A 21 15.13 -23.97 -1.59
CA ILE A 21 14.31 -25.07 -2.11
C ILE A 21 14.70 -26.40 -1.46
N LEU A 22 15.99 -26.72 -1.43
CA LEU A 22 16.49 -27.99 -0.89
C LEU A 22 16.10 -28.16 0.58
N ARG A 23 16.17 -27.08 1.38
CA ARG A 23 15.74 -27.12 2.78
C ARG A 23 14.26 -27.48 2.93
N ILE A 24 13.40 -26.94 2.06
CA ILE A 24 11.97 -27.27 2.05
C ILE A 24 11.77 -28.72 1.59
N ASN A 25 12.42 -29.13 0.50
CA ASN A 25 12.32 -30.49 -0.07
C ASN A 25 12.79 -31.58 0.90
N LEU A 26 13.84 -31.32 1.67
CA LEU A 26 14.38 -32.27 2.65
C LEU A 26 13.61 -32.28 3.97
N ASN A 27 12.64 -31.39 4.17
CA ASN A 27 11.81 -31.43 5.35
C ASN A 27 10.73 -32.51 5.18
N GLU A 28 10.80 -33.56 5.99
CA GLU A 28 9.88 -34.69 5.92
C GLU A 28 8.42 -34.34 6.24
N ASN A 29 8.17 -33.18 6.86
CA ASN A 29 6.84 -32.76 7.28
C ASN A 29 6.19 -31.75 6.34
N ILE A 30 6.95 -30.91 5.63
CA ILE A 30 6.37 -29.92 4.71
C ILE A 30 5.83 -30.63 3.46
N TYR A 31 4.52 -30.54 3.23
CA TYR A 31 3.85 -31.24 2.14
C TYR A 31 2.68 -30.43 1.59
N GLY A 32 2.60 -30.24 0.28
CA GLY A 32 1.62 -29.31 -0.25
C GLY A 32 1.42 -29.30 -1.75
N THR A 33 0.54 -28.40 -2.18
CA THR A 33 0.10 -28.27 -3.56
C THR A 33 0.59 -26.96 -4.17
N PHE A 34 1.01 -27.01 -5.43
CA PHE A 34 1.34 -25.85 -6.26
C PHE A 34 0.27 -25.67 -7.33
N VAL A 35 -0.34 -24.49 -7.38
CA VAL A 35 -1.34 -24.15 -8.40
C VAL A 35 -0.96 -22.85 -9.10
N GLU A 36 -0.60 -22.95 -10.37
CA GLU A 36 -0.06 -21.83 -11.11
C GLU A 36 -0.89 -21.54 -12.36
N ILE A 37 -1.50 -20.36 -12.43
CA ILE A 37 -2.32 -19.93 -13.57
C ILE A 37 -1.66 -18.75 -14.29
N GLY A 38 -1.56 -18.88 -15.61
CA GLY A 38 -0.96 -17.87 -16.48
C GLY A 38 0.55 -17.99 -16.52
N ALA A 39 1.26 -16.88 -16.34
CA ALA A 39 2.73 -16.79 -16.37
C ALA A 39 3.44 -17.47 -15.18
N GLY A 40 2.68 -18.18 -14.34
CA GLY A 40 3.07 -18.63 -13.01
C GLY A 40 3.97 -19.85 -12.93
N GLN A 41 4.20 -20.62 -14.00
CA GLN A 41 4.64 -22.03 -13.94
C GLN A 41 6.12 -22.29 -13.57
N GLU A 42 6.81 -21.30 -13.00
CA GLU A 42 8.25 -21.38 -12.75
C GLU A 42 8.60 -21.76 -11.30
N VAL A 43 7.68 -21.61 -10.34
CA VAL A 43 7.98 -21.88 -8.93
C VAL A 43 8.14 -23.38 -8.72
N VAL A 44 7.12 -24.17 -9.08
CA VAL A 44 7.17 -25.63 -8.89
C VAL A 44 8.30 -26.29 -9.69
N ARG A 45 8.63 -25.71 -10.85
CA ARG A 45 9.74 -26.15 -11.69
C ARG A 45 11.08 -26.08 -10.95
N GLY A 46 11.29 -25.05 -10.12
CA GLY A 46 12.45 -24.95 -9.24
C GLY A 46 12.55 -26.13 -8.28
N PHE A 47 11.42 -26.48 -7.63
CA PHE A 47 11.34 -27.60 -6.68
C PHE A 47 11.64 -28.95 -7.35
N TYR A 48 11.16 -29.19 -8.57
CA TYR A 48 11.49 -30.40 -9.32
C TYR A 48 12.98 -30.49 -9.69
N ARG A 49 13.60 -29.37 -10.09
CA ARG A 49 14.99 -29.36 -10.56
C ARG A 49 16.02 -29.60 -9.46
N VAL A 50 15.79 -29.08 -8.27
CA VAL A 50 16.70 -29.24 -7.11
C VAL A 50 16.67 -30.67 -6.57
N GLY A 51 15.58 -31.42 -6.78
CA GLY A 51 15.43 -32.80 -6.30
C GLY A 51 14.96 -32.90 -4.85
N GLY A 52 14.61 -34.11 -4.41
CA GLY A 52 14.00 -34.36 -3.08
C GLY A 52 12.51 -34.01 -2.98
N ALA A 53 11.89 -33.56 -4.08
CA ALA A 53 10.53 -33.02 -4.07
C ALA A 53 9.41 -34.05 -3.83
N SER A 54 9.68 -35.36 -3.89
CA SER A 54 8.68 -36.42 -3.69
C SER A 54 8.06 -36.41 -2.28
N GLY A 55 8.81 -35.93 -1.28
CA GLY A 55 8.33 -35.77 0.09
C GLY A 55 7.53 -34.48 0.33
N THR A 56 7.52 -33.56 -0.63
CA THR A 56 7.03 -32.19 -0.49
C THR A 56 5.88 -31.84 -1.43
N ILE A 57 5.92 -32.31 -2.68
CA ILE A 57 4.90 -31.97 -3.69
C ILE A 57 3.82 -33.04 -3.69
N ALA A 58 2.64 -32.69 -3.18
CA ALA A 58 1.44 -33.49 -3.28
C ALA A 58 0.82 -33.44 -4.68
N LYS A 59 0.73 -32.22 -5.22
CA LYS A 59 0.16 -31.95 -6.54
C LYS A 59 0.79 -30.70 -7.13
N SER A 60 0.99 -30.71 -8.43
CA SER A 60 1.22 -29.51 -9.24
C SER A 60 0.11 -29.42 -10.28
N MET A 61 -0.45 -28.24 -10.50
CA MET A 61 -1.46 -28.03 -11.54
C MET A 61 -1.42 -26.66 -12.16
N SER A 62 -1.89 -26.59 -13.42
CA SER A 62 -2.13 -25.34 -14.12
C SER A 62 -3.47 -25.39 -14.86
N ALA A 63 -4.34 -24.43 -14.57
CA ALA A 63 -5.63 -24.26 -15.23
C ALA A 63 -5.59 -23.02 -16.12
N TYR A 64 -4.88 -23.12 -17.25
CA TYR A 64 -4.62 -21.97 -18.14
C TYR A 64 -5.87 -21.51 -18.90
N ASP A 65 -6.74 -22.44 -19.31
CA ASP A 65 -8.00 -22.09 -19.96
C ASP A 65 -8.99 -21.49 -18.95
N ARG A 66 -9.66 -20.42 -19.39
CA ARG A 66 -10.63 -19.67 -18.60
C ARG A 66 -11.81 -20.54 -18.15
N SER A 67 -12.39 -21.30 -19.08
CA SER A 67 -13.57 -22.12 -18.80
C SER A 67 -13.22 -23.30 -17.90
N PHE A 68 -12.03 -23.87 -18.11
CA PHE A 68 -11.50 -24.93 -17.27
C PHE A 68 -11.22 -24.44 -15.84
N SER A 69 -10.57 -23.28 -15.69
CA SER A 69 -10.37 -22.64 -14.38
C SER A 69 -11.69 -22.34 -13.68
N ASP A 70 -12.68 -21.81 -14.39
CA ASP A 70 -14.03 -21.57 -13.86
C ASP A 70 -14.74 -22.86 -13.43
N SER A 71 -14.50 -23.98 -14.11
CA SER A 71 -15.10 -25.27 -13.75
C SER A 71 -14.53 -25.86 -12.45
N ILE A 72 -13.27 -25.52 -12.11
CA ILE A 72 -12.59 -26.00 -10.90
C ILE A 72 -12.88 -25.08 -9.72
N TYR A 73 -12.67 -23.79 -9.90
CA TYR A 73 -12.69 -22.81 -8.82
C TYR A 73 -13.99 -22.00 -8.72
N GLY A 74 -14.92 -22.22 -9.65
CA GLY A 74 -16.13 -21.43 -9.79
C GLY A 74 -15.94 -20.21 -10.68
N LYS A 75 -17.06 -19.64 -11.14
CA LYS A 75 -17.05 -18.40 -11.91
C LYS A 75 -16.81 -17.21 -10.98
N ASP A 76 -15.90 -16.34 -11.37
CA ASP A 76 -15.77 -15.03 -10.73
C ASP A 76 -16.88 -14.12 -11.28
N GLY A 77 -17.56 -13.37 -10.40
CA GLY A 77 -18.57 -12.38 -10.81
C GLY A 77 -17.96 -11.21 -11.56
N GLU A 78 -16.63 -11.06 -11.46
CA GLU A 78 -15.85 -10.06 -12.16
C GLU A 78 -15.49 -10.51 -13.59
N LYS A 79 -15.43 -9.56 -14.54
CA LYS A 79 -14.97 -9.83 -15.91
C LYS A 79 -13.45 -10.06 -16.01
N ARG A 80 -12.71 -9.93 -14.90
CA ARG A 80 -11.25 -10.04 -14.81
C ARG A 80 -10.87 -11.37 -14.15
N TYR A 81 -9.75 -11.95 -14.57
CA TYR A 81 -9.30 -13.28 -14.08
C TYR A 81 -8.06 -13.21 -13.17
N VAL A 82 -7.29 -12.12 -13.28
CA VAL A 82 -6.16 -11.83 -12.40
C VAL A 82 -6.67 -10.99 -11.23
N THR A 83 -7.29 -11.66 -10.26
CA THR A 83 -7.97 -11.05 -9.11
C THR A 83 -7.52 -11.72 -7.81
N GLN A 84 -7.63 -11.00 -6.70
CA GLN A 84 -7.39 -11.57 -5.37
C GLN A 84 -8.42 -12.67 -5.06
N ASN A 85 -9.69 -12.44 -5.44
CA ASN A 85 -10.76 -13.42 -5.25
C ASN A 85 -10.43 -14.76 -5.91
N ARG A 86 -9.86 -14.74 -7.13
CA ARG A 86 -9.40 -15.96 -7.79
C ARG A 86 -8.30 -16.67 -7.00
N LEU A 87 -7.31 -15.92 -6.50
CA LEU A 87 -6.26 -16.46 -5.65
C LEU A 87 -6.85 -17.13 -4.39
N ASP A 88 -7.77 -16.44 -3.71
CA ASP A 88 -8.44 -16.95 -2.50
C ASP A 88 -9.20 -18.26 -2.80
N GLN A 89 -9.97 -18.30 -3.90
CA GLN A 89 -10.67 -19.52 -4.35
C GLN A 89 -9.70 -20.68 -4.62
N MET A 90 -8.54 -20.40 -5.22
CA MET A 90 -7.52 -21.42 -5.49
C MET A 90 -6.94 -21.96 -4.18
N LEU A 91 -6.51 -21.08 -3.27
CA LEU A 91 -5.98 -21.47 -1.95
C LEU A 91 -6.99 -22.29 -1.14
N ASP A 92 -8.26 -21.86 -1.14
CA ASP A 92 -9.36 -22.54 -0.45
C ASP A 92 -9.65 -23.91 -1.00
N HIS A 93 -9.89 -24.01 -2.31
CA HIS A 93 -10.26 -25.24 -2.97
C HIS A 93 -9.19 -26.32 -2.79
N GLU A 94 -7.93 -25.92 -2.99
CA GLU A 94 -6.80 -26.82 -3.01
C GLU A 94 -6.41 -27.29 -1.62
N MET A 95 -6.57 -26.44 -0.60
CA MET A 95 -6.31 -26.84 0.78
C MET A 95 -7.35 -27.87 1.24
N LYS A 96 -8.63 -27.66 0.88
CA LYS A 96 -9.70 -28.63 1.14
C LYS A 96 -9.43 -29.97 0.47
N LEU A 97 -8.97 -29.96 -0.79
CA LEU A 97 -8.61 -31.20 -1.49
C LEU A 97 -7.42 -31.91 -0.86
N LEU A 98 -6.42 -31.17 -0.38
CA LEU A 98 -5.25 -31.74 0.29
C LEU A 98 -5.65 -32.45 1.58
N GLU A 99 -6.42 -31.79 2.44
CA GLU A 99 -6.95 -32.37 3.70
C GLU A 99 -7.86 -33.58 3.44
N GLN A 100 -8.69 -33.55 2.40
CA GLN A 100 -9.58 -34.67 2.07
C GLN A 100 -8.83 -35.92 1.58
N ARG A 101 -7.67 -35.73 0.94
CA ARG A 101 -6.91 -36.83 0.30
C ARG A 101 -5.84 -37.40 1.19
N ILE A 102 -5.34 -36.62 2.15
CA ILE A 102 -4.22 -36.99 3.01
C ILE A 102 -4.75 -37.02 4.44
N SER A 103 -5.10 -38.24 4.91
CA SER A 103 -5.62 -38.42 6.26
C SER A 103 -4.59 -38.01 7.31
N ARG A 104 -5.04 -37.27 8.32
CA ARG A 104 -4.23 -36.93 9.49
C ARG A 104 -3.89 -38.16 10.34
N ASP A 105 -4.67 -39.24 10.23
CA ASP A 105 -4.38 -40.51 10.93
C ASP A 105 -3.09 -41.16 10.38
N ASP A 106 -2.92 -41.14 9.07
CA ASP A 106 -1.74 -41.69 8.39
C ASP A 106 -0.55 -40.71 8.40
N PHE A 107 -0.85 -39.41 8.44
CA PHE A 107 0.14 -38.33 8.29
C PHE A 107 0.03 -37.25 9.39
N PRO A 108 0.18 -37.62 10.68
CA PRO A 108 -0.11 -36.73 11.80
C PRO A 108 0.87 -35.56 11.92
N ASN A 109 2.08 -35.71 11.40
CA ASN A 109 3.16 -34.71 11.52
C ASN A 109 3.25 -33.75 10.33
N LYS A 110 2.41 -33.91 9.30
CA LYS A 110 2.54 -33.10 8.07
C LYS A 110 2.11 -31.65 8.28
N PHE A 111 2.91 -30.74 7.75
CA PHE A 111 2.64 -29.32 7.63
C PHE A 111 2.11 -29.06 6.22
N PHE A 112 0.81 -28.87 6.10
CA PHE A 112 0.18 -28.63 4.82
C PHE A 112 0.40 -27.20 4.33
N PHE A 113 0.64 -27.08 3.02
CA PHE A 113 0.60 -25.80 2.34
C PHE A 113 -0.07 -25.89 0.98
N VAL A 114 -0.59 -24.75 0.53
CA VAL A 114 -0.95 -24.50 -0.85
C VAL A 114 -0.28 -23.22 -1.26
N TYR A 115 0.52 -23.30 -2.32
CA TYR A 115 1.01 -22.15 -3.05
C TYR A 115 0.12 -21.93 -4.27
N ALA A 116 -0.33 -20.69 -4.48
CA ALA A 116 -1.12 -20.33 -5.63
C ALA A 116 -0.65 -19.01 -6.26
N ASN A 117 -0.73 -18.92 -7.59
CA ASN A 117 -0.59 -17.65 -8.30
C ASN A 117 -1.54 -17.54 -9.50
N THR A 118 -1.96 -16.32 -9.79
CA THR A 118 -2.71 -15.95 -10.99
C THR A 118 -2.05 -14.71 -11.58
N VAL A 119 -1.32 -14.88 -12.68
CA VAL A 119 -0.40 -13.85 -13.19
C VAL A 119 -0.49 -13.74 -14.70
N ALA A 120 -0.56 -12.50 -15.20
CA ALA A 120 -0.45 -12.19 -16.61
C ALA A 120 0.91 -11.52 -16.89
N THR A 121 1.65 -12.03 -17.89
CA THR A 121 2.83 -11.34 -18.41
C THR A 121 2.45 -10.15 -19.28
N ILE A 122 3.44 -9.33 -19.62
CA ILE A 122 3.33 -8.31 -20.66
C ILE A 122 2.72 -8.90 -21.94
N ASP A 123 1.79 -8.17 -22.55
CA ASP A 123 1.19 -8.57 -23.81
C ASP A 123 2.17 -8.40 -24.98
N PHE A 124 1.97 -9.12 -26.08
CA PHE A 124 2.87 -9.08 -27.25
C PHE A 124 3.02 -7.66 -27.84
N VAL A 125 1.96 -6.84 -27.71
CA VAL A 125 1.91 -5.45 -28.19
C VAL A 125 2.46 -4.46 -27.14
N LYS A 126 2.91 -4.95 -25.97
CA LYS A 126 3.48 -4.18 -24.85
C LYS A 126 2.61 -3.00 -24.38
N LYS A 127 1.29 -3.13 -24.54
CA LYS A 127 0.30 -2.12 -24.15
C LYS A 127 -0.09 -2.26 -22.68
N PHE A 128 0.01 -3.47 -22.12
CA PHE A 128 -0.33 -3.78 -20.74
C PHE A 128 0.89 -4.35 -20.02
N LYS A 129 1.31 -3.69 -18.94
CA LYS A 129 2.34 -4.23 -18.05
C LYS A 129 1.82 -5.52 -17.40
N GLY A 130 2.70 -6.51 -17.28
CA GLY A 130 2.35 -7.74 -16.57
C GLY A 130 2.14 -7.45 -15.08
N HIS A 131 1.23 -8.20 -14.47
CA HIS A 131 0.94 -8.13 -13.04
C HIS A 131 0.26 -9.41 -12.57
N GLY A 132 0.18 -9.61 -11.26
CA GLY A 132 -0.44 -10.81 -10.73
C GLY A 132 -0.60 -10.85 -9.23
N TRP A 133 -1.39 -11.82 -8.80
CA TRP A 133 -1.54 -12.19 -7.39
C TRP A 133 -0.77 -13.47 -7.11
N MET A 134 -0.13 -13.51 -5.95
CA MET A 134 0.57 -14.67 -5.42
C MET A 134 0.21 -14.84 -3.96
N GLY A 135 0.05 -16.07 -3.51
CA GLY A 135 -0.18 -16.35 -2.11
C GLY A 135 0.22 -17.74 -1.69
N ILE A 136 0.38 -17.90 -0.39
CA ILE A 136 0.59 -19.17 0.27
C ILE A 136 -0.36 -19.26 1.46
N ARG A 137 -1.04 -20.40 1.58
CA ARG A 137 -1.73 -20.83 2.78
C ARG A 137 -0.96 -21.98 3.39
N PHE A 138 -0.60 -21.92 4.67
CA PHE A 138 0.29 -22.89 5.29
C PHE A 138 0.10 -22.99 6.81
N GLN A 139 0.62 -24.06 7.39
CA GLN A 139 0.76 -24.26 8.83
C GLN A 139 2.21 -24.65 9.14
N THR A 140 2.70 -24.40 10.36
CA THR A 140 4.01 -24.87 10.84
C THR A 140 3.91 -25.90 11.96
N ASN A 141 2.67 -26.22 12.34
CA ASN A 141 2.28 -27.25 13.30
C ASN A 141 1.03 -27.95 12.72
N PRO A 142 0.90 -29.28 12.79
CA PRO A 142 -0.18 -29.99 12.12
C PRO A 142 -1.57 -29.69 12.70
N ASN A 143 -1.62 -29.20 13.93
CA ASN A 143 -2.85 -28.93 14.68
C ASN A 143 -3.26 -27.45 14.67
N ASP A 144 -2.44 -26.57 14.09
CA ASP A 144 -2.75 -25.15 14.02
C ASP A 144 -3.68 -24.87 12.84
N ASP A 145 -4.51 -23.82 12.98
CA ASP A 145 -5.20 -23.24 11.85
C ASP A 145 -4.21 -22.67 10.81
N TYR A 146 -4.70 -22.46 9.60
CA TYR A 146 -3.89 -21.97 8.50
C TYR A 146 -3.58 -20.48 8.60
N SER A 147 -2.32 -20.14 8.33
CA SER A 147 -1.87 -18.77 8.09
C SER A 147 -1.71 -18.50 6.60
N GLU A 148 -1.90 -17.25 6.19
CA GLU A 148 -1.77 -16.82 4.80
C GLU A 148 -0.86 -15.62 4.66
N ILE A 149 -0.11 -15.63 3.55
CA ILE A 149 0.56 -14.45 3.00
C ILE A 149 0.04 -14.28 1.58
N LYS A 150 -0.50 -13.09 1.28
CA LYS A 150 -1.04 -12.75 -0.04
C LYS A 150 -0.46 -11.44 -0.50
N LEU A 151 0.06 -11.41 -1.73
CA LEU A 151 0.63 -10.21 -2.32
C LEU A 151 0.20 -10.03 -3.76
N HIS A 152 0.23 -8.79 -4.20
CA HIS A 152 0.13 -8.43 -5.61
C HIS A 152 1.44 -7.80 -6.06
N LEU A 153 1.81 -8.12 -7.30
CA LEU A 153 3.04 -7.63 -7.92
C LEU A 153 2.78 -7.08 -9.32
N ARG A 154 3.65 -6.15 -9.74
CA ARG A 154 3.74 -5.66 -11.12
C ARG A 154 5.14 -5.86 -11.65
N PHE A 155 5.23 -6.21 -12.92
CA PHE A 155 6.51 -6.28 -13.61
C PHE A 155 6.86 -4.94 -14.27
N HIS A 156 8.11 -4.53 -14.12
CA HIS A 156 8.71 -3.44 -14.90
C HIS A 156 9.55 -3.95 -16.07
N GLN A 157 9.95 -5.23 -16.04
CA GLN A 157 10.61 -5.90 -17.14
C GLN A 157 9.73 -5.91 -18.40
N ASN A 158 10.35 -5.75 -19.58
CA ASN A 158 9.64 -5.67 -20.86
C ASN A 158 9.68 -6.99 -21.67
N GLU A 159 10.08 -8.10 -21.02
CA GLU A 159 10.19 -9.42 -21.63
C GLU A 159 9.50 -10.48 -20.78
N ALA A 160 8.60 -11.25 -21.39
CA ALA A 160 7.80 -12.24 -20.68
C ALA A 160 8.65 -13.33 -20.02
N LYS A 161 9.76 -13.74 -20.64
CA LYS A 161 10.67 -14.75 -20.08
C LYS A 161 11.30 -14.28 -18.77
N LEU A 162 11.82 -13.05 -18.73
CA LEU A 162 12.40 -12.47 -17.52
C LEU A 162 11.35 -12.34 -16.40
N GLN A 163 10.12 -11.96 -16.75
CA GLN A 163 9.00 -11.89 -15.81
C GLN A 163 8.69 -13.24 -15.18
N GLN A 164 8.66 -14.31 -15.98
CA GLN A 164 8.45 -15.68 -15.49
C GLN A 164 9.58 -16.12 -14.56
N GLU A 165 10.85 -15.85 -14.93
CA GLU A 165 12.01 -16.18 -14.10
C GLU A 165 11.97 -15.45 -12.75
N SER A 166 11.74 -14.13 -12.76
CA SER A 166 11.64 -13.33 -11.52
C SER A 166 10.44 -13.75 -10.66
N LEU A 167 9.31 -14.11 -11.28
CA LEU A 167 8.16 -14.66 -10.56
C LEU A 167 8.47 -16.02 -9.91
N GLY A 168 9.20 -16.89 -10.60
CA GLY A 168 9.69 -18.16 -10.07
C GLY A 168 10.54 -17.98 -8.82
N ILE A 169 11.51 -17.05 -8.88
CA ILE A 169 12.38 -16.69 -7.76
C ILE A 169 11.55 -16.15 -6.58
N MET A 170 10.63 -15.22 -6.84
CA MET A 170 9.78 -14.62 -5.81
C MET A 170 8.88 -15.66 -5.13
N GLY A 171 8.32 -16.60 -5.88
CA GLY A 171 7.48 -17.67 -5.33
C GLY A 171 8.26 -18.61 -4.40
N VAL A 172 9.49 -18.98 -4.77
CA VAL A 172 10.38 -19.74 -3.89
C VAL A 172 10.69 -18.95 -2.62
N ASN A 173 11.02 -17.66 -2.76
CA ASN A 173 11.28 -16.78 -1.63
C ASN A 173 10.07 -16.65 -0.71
N LEU A 174 8.85 -16.59 -1.26
CA LEU A 174 7.61 -16.55 -0.48
C LEU A 174 7.40 -17.82 0.33
N ILE A 175 7.54 -19.00 -0.30
CA ILE A 175 7.38 -20.29 0.39
C ILE A 175 8.45 -20.46 1.48
N TYR A 176 9.71 -20.13 1.16
CA TYR A 176 10.80 -20.16 2.15
C TYR A 176 10.54 -19.18 3.29
N GLY A 177 10.09 -17.97 2.98
CA GLY A 177 9.77 -16.94 3.94
C GLY A 177 8.68 -17.38 4.90
N ALA A 178 7.60 -17.98 4.38
CA ALA A 178 6.51 -18.52 5.17
C ALA A 178 7.00 -19.57 6.18
N PHE A 179 7.76 -20.57 5.76
CA PHE A 179 8.17 -21.64 6.67
C PHE A 179 9.31 -21.25 7.61
N TYR A 180 10.30 -20.48 7.14
CA TYR A 180 11.56 -20.29 7.86
C TYR A 180 11.81 -18.85 8.33
N LYS A 181 10.93 -17.89 8.00
CA LYS A 181 11.08 -16.46 8.37
C LYS A 181 9.77 -15.79 8.83
N HIS A 182 8.68 -16.52 9.05
CA HIS A 182 7.39 -15.96 9.48
C HIS A 182 7.45 -15.21 10.82
N ASN A 183 8.40 -15.55 11.69
CA ASN A 183 8.60 -14.91 12.98
C ASN A 183 9.18 -13.49 12.88
N GLU A 184 9.71 -13.10 11.71
CA GLU A 184 10.22 -11.74 11.46
C GLU A 184 9.59 -11.14 10.18
N PRO A 185 8.27 -10.83 10.16
CA PRO A 185 7.55 -10.42 8.94
C PRO A 185 8.17 -9.24 8.20
N LEU A 186 8.69 -8.24 8.91
CA LEU A 186 9.36 -7.09 8.29
C LEU A 186 10.64 -7.50 7.56
N LYS A 187 11.41 -8.45 8.10
CA LYS A 187 12.59 -9.01 7.41
C LYS A 187 12.18 -9.96 6.30
N LEU A 188 11.10 -10.73 6.49
CA LEU A 188 10.53 -11.61 5.46
C LEU A 188 10.29 -10.82 4.17
N MET A 189 9.77 -9.59 4.25
CA MET A 189 9.54 -8.78 3.06
C MET A 189 10.82 -8.54 2.25
N LYS A 190 11.95 -8.24 2.91
CA LYS A 190 13.25 -8.08 2.24
C LYS A 190 13.68 -9.35 1.51
N TYR A 191 13.38 -10.52 2.09
CA TYR A 191 13.70 -11.80 1.46
C TYR A 191 12.85 -12.13 0.24
N LEU A 192 11.67 -11.50 0.06
CA LEU A 192 10.80 -11.76 -1.09
C LEU A 192 11.49 -11.43 -2.43
N THR A 193 12.34 -10.40 -2.42
CA THR A 193 13.10 -9.94 -3.60
C THR A 193 14.54 -10.42 -3.62
N ASP A 194 14.94 -11.35 -2.74
CA ASP A 194 16.27 -11.96 -2.80
C ASP A 194 16.53 -12.57 -4.19
N HIS A 195 17.70 -12.26 -4.76
CA HIS A 195 18.12 -12.71 -6.09
C HIS A 195 17.25 -12.16 -7.24
N ILE A 196 16.48 -11.10 -7.00
CA ILE A 196 15.75 -10.33 -8.01
C ILE A 196 16.36 -8.93 -8.05
N ASP A 197 16.50 -8.37 -9.24
CA ASP A 197 16.91 -6.97 -9.38
C ASP A 197 15.82 -6.02 -8.87
N ASP A 198 16.20 -5.02 -8.07
CA ASP A 198 15.28 -4.12 -7.37
C ASP A 198 14.35 -3.34 -8.32
N GLN A 199 14.70 -3.21 -9.61
CA GLN A 199 13.89 -2.52 -10.61
C GLN A 199 12.99 -3.47 -11.41
N SER A 200 13.06 -4.78 -11.17
CA SER A 200 12.35 -5.77 -11.98
C SER A 200 10.88 -5.93 -11.59
N ILE A 201 10.58 -5.92 -10.30
CA ILE A 201 9.25 -6.16 -9.73
C ILE A 201 8.93 -5.11 -8.68
N GLU A 202 7.69 -4.61 -8.72
CA GLU A 202 7.07 -3.81 -7.66
C GLU A 202 6.08 -4.69 -6.89
N ILE A 203 6.10 -4.62 -5.56
CA ILE A 203 5.10 -5.26 -4.69
C ILE A 203 4.08 -4.18 -4.26
N ASP A 204 2.92 -4.17 -4.90
CA ASP A 204 1.87 -3.16 -4.71
C ASP A 204 1.21 -3.24 -3.33
N THR A 205 1.01 -4.47 -2.86
CA THR A 205 0.31 -4.77 -1.61
C THR A 205 0.72 -6.16 -1.14
N ILE A 206 0.78 -6.32 0.18
CA ILE A 206 0.95 -7.59 0.85
C ILE A 206 0.14 -7.59 2.13
N ASN A 207 -0.51 -8.72 2.43
CA ASN A 207 -1.26 -8.96 3.65
C ASN A 207 -0.82 -10.26 4.29
N PHE A 208 -0.72 -10.22 5.62
CA PHE A 208 -0.47 -11.36 6.50
C PHE A 208 -1.73 -11.62 7.33
N SER A 209 -2.12 -12.89 7.49
CA SER A 209 -3.30 -13.27 8.28
C SER A 209 -3.20 -14.69 8.83
N GLY A 210 -3.97 -15.00 9.87
CA GLY A 210 -3.99 -16.30 10.55
C GLY A 210 -3.07 -16.38 11.78
N PRO A 211 -2.99 -17.55 12.45
CA PRO A 211 -2.43 -17.68 13.79
C PRO A 211 -0.97 -17.26 13.91
N LEU A 212 -0.14 -17.48 12.88
CA LEU A 212 1.27 -17.08 12.88
C LEU A 212 1.48 -15.56 12.82
N PHE A 213 0.45 -14.80 12.44
CA PHE A 213 0.52 -13.36 12.22
C PHE A 213 -0.43 -12.54 13.11
N THR A 214 -0.88 -13.12 14.22
CA THR A 214 -1.79 -12.45 15.19
C THR A 214 -1.25 -11.12 15.72
N ASN A 215 0.07 -10.99 15.84
CA ASN A 215 0.75 -9.77 16.30
C ASN A 215 1.21 -8.85 15.15
N VAL A 216 0.83 -9.15 13.90
CA VAL A 216 1.23 -8.36 12.72
C VAL A 216 0.14 -7.36 12.39
N ASP A 217 0.51 -6.09 12.37
CA ASP A 217 -0.37 -5.02 11.90
C ASP A 217 -0.07 -4.73 10.42
N ASN A 218 -1.01 -5.04 9.52
CA ASN A 218 -0.83 -4.85 8.07
C ASN A 218 -0.60 -3.37 7.69
N ARG A 219 -0.93 -2.41 8.57
CA ARG A 219 -0.56 -1.01 8.38
C ARG A 219 0.95 -0.80 8.52
N LEU A 220 1.62 -1.45 9.49
CA LEU A 220 3.08 -1.39 9.58
C LEU A 220 3.75 -2.03 8.35
N ILE A 221 3.18 -3.13 7.88
CA ILE A 221 3.60 -3.79 6.64
C ILE A 221 3.50 -2.81 5.46
N SER A 222 2.42 -2.03 5.36
CA SER A 222 2.24 -1.00 4.33
C SER A 222 3.33 0.08 4.38
N LEU A 223 3.67 0.56 5.59
CA LEU A 223 4.72 1.55 5.78
C LEU A 223 6.08 0.98 5.38
N GLU A 224 6.37 -0.27 5.75
CA GLU A 224 7.65 -0.90 5.45
C GLU A 224 7.82 -1.16 3.95
N LEU A 225 6.77 -1.51 3.21
CA LEU A 225 6.84 -1.61 1.74
C LEU A 225 7.32 -0.30 1.09
N VAL A 226 6.74 0.83 1.51
CA VAL A 226 7.13 2.15 1.00
C VAL A 226 8.51 2.56 1.49
N ARG A 227 8.86 2.23 2.74
CA ARG A 227 10.18 2.52 3.34
C ARG A 227 11.31 1.77 2.64
N LEU A 228 11.06 0.54 2.21
CA LEU A 228 12.00 -0.31 1.47
C LEU A 228 12.08 0.05 -0.03
N GLY A 229 11.23 0.96 -0.51
CA GLY A 229 11.18 1.33 -1.93
C GLY A 229 10.60 0.24 -2.82
N MET A 230 9.85 -0.73 -2.27
CA MET A 230 9.22 -1.81 -3.04
C MET A 230 8.00 -1.34 -3.83
N THR A 231 7.37 -0.25 -3.39
CA THR A 231 6.37 0.53 -4.13
C THR A 231 6.37 1.97 -3.60
N ASP A 232 5.93 2.91 -4.43
CA ASP A 232 5.84 4.31 -4.03
C ASP A 232 4.61 4.61 -3.17
N ALA A 233 3.58 3.74 -3.20
CA ALA A 233 2.36 3.97 -2.45
C ALA A 233 1.56 2.70 -2.17
N VAL A 234 1.11 2.56 -0.92
CA VAL A 234 0.20 1.51 -0.48
C VAL A 234 -1.09 2.14 0.05
N ILE A 235 -2.24 1.51 -0.25
CA ILE A 235 -3.55 1.93 0.23
C ILE A 235 -4.10 0.84 1.14
N PHE A 236 -4.71 1.22 2.27
CA PHE A 236 -5.47 0.33 3.12
C PHE A 236 -6.84 0.90 3.45
N ASP A 237 -7.77 -0.01 3.70
CA ASP A 237 -9.16 0.31 4.03
C ASP A 237 -9.35 0.62 5.52
N GLN A 238 -10.61 0.82 5.92
CA GLN A 238 -11.00 1.11 7.30
C GLN A 238 -10.68 -0.03 8.28
N SER A 239 -10.51 -1.28 7.81
CA SER A 239 -10.03 -2.39 8.65
C SER A 239 -8.51 -2.38 8.84
N GLY A 240 -7.78 -1.54 8.10
CA GLY A 240 -6.32 -1.56 8.07
C GLY A 240 -5.75 -2.69 7.21
N THR A 241 -6.57 -3.27 6.33
CA THR A 241 -6.14 -4.29 5.37
C THR A 241 -5.66 -3.60 4.11
N ASN A 242 -4.49 -4.01 3.59
CA ASN A 242 -3.94 -3.43 2.37
C ASN A 242 -4.78 -3.86 1.17
N VAL A 243 -5.14 -2.90 0.33
CA VAL A 243 -6.00 -3.11 -0.84
C VAL A 243 -5.25 -2.71 -2.11
N LEU A 244 -5.54 -3.40 -3.21
CA LEU A 244 -4.92 -3.08 -4.49
C LEU A 244 -5.40 -1.70 -4.98
N PRO A 245 -4.51 -0.72 -5.23
CA PRO A 245 -4.91 0.61 -5.70
C PRO A 245 -5.74 0.58 -6.99
N ALA A 246 -5.43 -0.34 -7.90
CA ALA A 246 -6.18 -0.53 -9.15
C ALA A 246 -7.62 -1.04 -8.92
N GLN A 247 -7.94 -1.62 -7.76
CA GLN A 247 -9.29 -2.05 -7.42
C GLN A 247 -10.13 -0.88 -6.89
N VAL A 248 -9.55 -0.04 -6.04
CA VAL A 248 -10.27 1.03 -5.35
C VAL A 248 -10.29 2.36 -6.11
N LEU A 249 -9.30 2.63 -6.97
CA LEU A 249 -9.18 3.91 -7.69
C LEU A 249 -9.69 3.84 -9.15
N TYR A 250 -9.80 2.64 -9.74
CA TYR A 250 -10.07 2.49 -11.16
C TYR A 250 -11.43 3.08 -11.55
N LYS A 251 -11.41 4.03 -12.50
CA LYS A 251 -12.61 4.75 -12.96
C LYS A 251 -13.44 5.37 -11.82
N LYS A 252 -12.81 5.77 -10.71
CA LYS A 252 -13.46 6.56 -9.65
C LYS A 252 -13.15 8.04 -9.82
N ASN A 253 -14.04 8.91 -9.34
CA ASN A 253 -13.72 10.29 -9.02
C ASN A 253 -12.93 10.25 -7.70
N ILE A 254 -11.81 10.97 -7.60
CA ILE A 254 -10.94 10.85 -6.43
C ILE A 254 -10.79 12.22 -5.75
N LEU A 255 -11.11 12.28 -4.47
CA LEU A 255 -10.82 13.41 -3.60
C LEU A 255 -9.72 13.00 -2.62
N THR A 256 -8.57 13.66 -2.68
CA THR A 256 -7.43 13.34 -1.81
C THR A 256 -7.18 14.47 -0.83
N LEU A 257 -6.91 14.11 0.41
CA LEU A 257 -6.51 15.00 1.49
C LEU A 257 -5.15 14.54 1.97
N ARG A 258 -4.14 15.43 1.92
CA ARG A 258 -2.80 15.14 2.45
C ARG A 258 -2.65 15.78 3.82
N GLY A 259 -2.12 15.05 4.78
CA GLY A 259 -1.93 15.57 6.13
C GLY A 259 -0.99 14.75 7.00
N SER A 260 -0.52 15.37 8.09
CA SER A 260 0.24 14.66 9.12
C SER A 260 -0.65 13.85 10.07
N TYR A 261 -1.90 14.28 10.26
CA TYR A 261 -2.93 13.67 11.12
C TYR A 261 -2.42 13.27 12.52
N ARG A 262 -1.61 14.16 13.13
CA ARG A 262 -0.90 13.91 14.39
C ARG A 262 -1.29 14.86 15.54
N PRO A 263 -2.44 14.66 16.21
CA PRO A 263 -3.59 13.86 15.76
C PRO A 263 -4.40 14.61 14.69
N MET A 264 -5.43 13.97 14.13
CA MET A 264 -6.43 14.66 13.31
C MET A 264 -7.24 15.64 14.17
N THR A 265 -7.45 16.87 13.66
CA THR A 265 -8.16 17.95 14.37
C THR A 265 -9.49 18.29 13.71
N ASN A 266 -10.29 19.14 14.36
CA ASN A 266 -11.53 19.68 13.76
C ASN A 266 -11.29 20.44 12.45
N VAL A 267 -10.09 21.03 12.27
CA VAL A 267 -9.69 21.65 10.99
C VAL A 267 -9.65 20.60 9.89
N ASN A 268 -9.02 19.45 10.13
CA ASN A 268 -8.93 18.39 9.13
C ASN A 268 -10.31 17.80 8.81
N GLU A 269 -11.17 17.65 9.82
CA GLU A 269 -12.54 17.17 9.64
C GLU A 269 -13.39 18.17 8.84
N GLU A 270 -13.28 19.47 9.13
CA GLU A 270 -13.99 20.50 8.36
C GLU A 270 -13.48 20.59 6.92
N MET A 271 -12.15 20.57 6.73
CA MET A 271 -11.53 20.48 5.39
C MET A 271 -12.10 19.31 4.60
N PHE A 272 -12.19 18.12 5.21
CA PHE A 272 -12.78 16.93 4.60
C PHE A 272 -14.25 17.12 4.24
N LYS A 273 -15.09 17.52 5.19
CA LYS A 273 -16.54 17.65 4.97
C LYS A 273 -16.84 18.69 3.90
N LYS A 274 -16.23 19.86 3.99
CA LYS A 274 -16.45 20.99 3.07
C LYS A 274 -15.88 20.72 1.68
N SER A 275 -14.73 20.05 1.58
CA SER A 275 -14.20 19.68 0.27
C SER A 275 -15.02 18.57 -0.38
N LEU A 276 -15.49 17.58 0.37
CA LEU A 276 -16.37 16.54 -0.15
C LEU A 276 -17.70 17.13 -0.65
N GLU A 277 -18.33 18.00 0.14
CA GLU A 277 -19.56 18.69 -0.25
C GLU A 277 -19.37 19.48 -1.55
N ALA A 278 -18.27 20.23 -1.65
CA ALA A 278 -17.94 21.00 -2.84
C ALA A 278 -17.60 20.10 -4.06
N PHE A 279 -16.91 18.99 -3.83
CA PHE A 279 -16.49 18.03 -4.85
C PHE A 279 -17.69 17.28 -5.46
N LEU A 280 -18.65 16.87 -4.63
CA LEU A 280 -19.87 16.20 -5.09
C LEU A 280 -20.78 17.11 -5.92
N LYS A 281 -20.64 18.44 -5.79
CA LYS A 281 -21.34 19.43 -6.63
C LYS A 281 -20.70 19.61 -8.02
N GLU A 282 -19.52 19.05 -8.28
CA GLU A 282 -18.87 19.15 -9.58
C GLU A 282 -19.62 18.34 -10.65
N LYS A 283 -19.56 18.82 -11.90
CA LYS A 283 -20.23 18.16 -13.02
C LYS A 283 -19.67 16.75 -13.22
N LYS A 284 -20.54 15.76 -13.37
CA LYS A 284 -20.21 14.33 -13.59
C LYS A 284 -19.59 13.62 -12.38
N VAL A 285 -19.58 14.24 -11.20
CA VAL A 285 -19.28 13.55 -9.94
C VAL A 285 -20.58 12.95 -9.38
N LYS A 286 -20.50 11.67 -8.96
CA LYS A 286 -21.60 10.95 -8.31
C LYS A 286 -21.03 10.25 -7.09
N GLU A 287 -21.76 10.27 -5.99
CA GLU A 287 -21.30 9.75 -4.69
C GLU A 287 -20.85 8.29 -4.75
N GLY A 288 -21.64 7.37 -5.32
CA GLY A 288 -21.26 5.95 -5.44
C GLY A 288 -20.03 5.67 -6.32
N ASP A 289 -19.61 6.66 -7.11
CA ASP A 289 -18.43 6.63 -7.97
C ASP A 289 -17.27 7.49 -7.44
N THR A 290 -17.38 8.01 -6.22
CA THR A 290 -16.37 8.83 -5.56
C THR A 290 -15.60 8.03 -4.53
N GLN A 291 -14.27 8.14 -4.56
CA GLN A 291 -13.37 7.62 -3.54
C GLN A 291 -12.67 8.79 -2.85
N VAL A 292 -12.74 8.81 -1.52
CA VAL A 292 -11.97 9.75 -0.69
C VAL A 292 -10.72 9.04 -0.19
N LEU A 293 -9.58 9.70 -0.25
CA LEU A 293 -8.29 9.15 0.16
C LEU A 293 -7.56 10.11 1.10
N PHE A 294 -7.18 9.62 2.28
CA PHE A 294 -6.36 10.36 3.23
C PHE A 294 -4.91 9.92 3.06
N GLU A 295 -4.04 10.83 2.63
CA GLU A 295 -2.64 10.54 2.36
C GLU A 295 -1.74 11.01 3.52
N ILE A 296 -0.89 10.10 4.00
CA ILE A 296 0.25 10.40 4.86
C ILE A 296 1.52 10.12 4.06
N THR A 297 2.37 11.13 3.86
CA THR A 297 3.64 10.94 3.16
C THR A 297 4.75 10.51 4.11
N LEU A 298 5.78 9.81 3.62
CA LEU A 298 7.01 9.56 4.38
C LEU A 298 7.66 10.86 4.88
N SER A 299 7.55 11.94 4.11
CA SER A 299 8.03 13.27 4.49
C SER A 299 7.26 13.85 5.69
N ASN A 300 5.95 13.57 5.80
CA ASN A 300 5.18 13.93 7.00
C ASN A 300 5.61 13.11 8.22
N LEU A 301 5.98 11.84 8.04
CA LEU A 301 6.45 10.96 9.11
C LEU A 301 7.86 11.35 9.59
N ARG A 302 8.74 11.78 8.68
CA ARG A 302 10.13 12.23 8.98
C ARG A 302 10.24 13.65 9.54
N SER A 303 9.13 14.38 9.66
CA SER A 303 9.14 15.80 10.07
C SER A 303 9.74 16.08 11.45
N THR A 304 9.90 15.06 12.31
CA THR A 304 10.55 15.16 13.62
C THR A 304 11.79 14.28 13.77
N GLY A 305 12.39 13.83 12.67
CA GLY A 305 13.56 12.94 12.65
C GLY A 305 13.27 11.59 12.01
N GLU A 306 13.75 10.51 12.63
CA GLU A 306 13.45 9.14 12.20
C GLU A 306 11.96 8.81 12.35
N ILE A 307 11.48 7.91 11.50
CA ILE A 307 10.09 7.46 11.52
C ILE A 307 9.87 6.61 12.79
N ASP A 308 8.92 7.05 13.61
CA ASP A 308 8.44 6.31 14.78
C ASP A 308 7.24 5.44 14.36
N ASP A 309 7.43 4.12 14.40
CA ASP A 309 6.42 3.13 14.01
C ASP A 309 5.16 3.21 14.88
N SER A 310 5.29 3.54 16.17
CA SER A 310 4.15 3.70 17.08
C SER A 310 3.35 4.95 16.73
N ASP A 311 4.04 6.06 16.49
CA ASP A 311 3.41 7.33 16.11
C ASP A 311 2.71 7.22 14.75
N TYR A 312 3.30 6.51 13.80
CA TYR A 312 2.65 6.16 12.54
C TYR A 312 1.38 5.33 12.75
N LEU A 313 1.48 4.25 13.53
CA LEU A 313 0.34 3.38 13.81
C LEU A 313 -0.81 4.12 14.45
N ASP A 314 -0.52 5.06 15.35
CA ASP A 314 -1.56 5.87 15.99
C ASP A 314 -2.32 6.72 14.96
N ARG A 315 -1.61 7.38 14.04
CA ARG A 315 -2.22 8.16 12.95
C ARG A 315 -3.10 7.26 12.06
N ALA A 316 -2.57 6.11 11.66
CA ALA A 316 -3.27 5.17 10.78
C ALA A 316 -4.52 4.57 11.46
N LYS A 317 -4.40 4.12 12.71
CA LYS A 317 -5.51 3.59 13.52
C LYS A 317 -6.61 4.63 13.72
N LEU A 318 -6.24 5.88 13.98
CA LEU A 318 -7.17 6.99 14.13
C LEU A 318 -7.98 7.23 12.85
N LEU A 319 -7.32 7.29 11.68
CA LEU A 319 -8.03 7.48 10.41
C LEU A 319 -8.93 6.28 10.07
N CYS A 320 -8.44 5.05 10.28
CA CYS A 320 -9.23 3.83 10.08
C CYS A 320 -10.48 3.78 10.96
N SER A 321 -10.38 4.17 12.24
CA SER A 321 -11.53 4.16 13.17
C SER A 321 -12.61 5.17 12.78
N MET A 322 -12.25 6.21 12.02
CA MET A 322 -13.16 7.17 11.43
C MET A 322 -13.79 6.70 10.10
N GLY A 323 -13.49 5.47 9.65
CA GLY A 323 -14.01 4.90 8.41
C GLY A 323 -13.31 5.42 7.16
N HIS A 324 -12.10 5.97 7.28
CA HIS A 324 -11.37 6.53 6.15
C HIS A 324 -10.46 5.49 5.48
N MET A 325 -10.37 5.59 4.16
CA MET A 325 -9.35 4.90 3.37
C MET A 325 -8.07 5.73 3.39
N VAL A 326 -6.94 5.08 3.66
CA VAL A 326 -5.67 5.76 3.90
C VAL A 326 -4.63 5.29 2.89
N MET A 327 -3.80 6.22 2.44
CA MET A 327 -2.66 5.98 1.57
C MET A 327 -1.38 6.41 2.27
N ILE A 328 -0.39 5.53 2.25
CA ILE A 328 0.99 5.87 2.63
C ILE A 328 1.80 5.98 1.36
N SER A 329 2.57 7.06 1.23
CA SER A 329 3.31 7.33 -0.01
C SER A 329 4.69 7.91 0.22
N ASN A 330 5.55 7.73 -0.78
CA ASN A 330 6.81 8.44 -0.91
C ASN A 330 6.69 9.71 -1.79
N PHE A 331 5.47 10.21 -2.01
CA PHE A 331 5.22 11.37 -2.88
C PHE A 331 5.40 12.68 -2.13
N SER A 332 6.65 13.12 -1.96
CA SER A 332 6.95 14.45 -1.39
C SER A 332 6.23 15.56 -2.14
N GLU A 333 6.24 15.53 -3.47
CA GLU A 333 5.66 16.54 -4.33
C GLU A 333 4.26 16.14 -4.81
N TYR A 334 3.33 17.10 -4.89
CA TYR A 334 1.95 16.85 -5.30
C TYR A 334 1.84 16.35 -6.75
N TYR A 335 2.73 16.75 -7.66
CA TYR A 335 2.65 16.29 -9.05
C TYR A 335 2.85 14.78 -9.18
N LYS A 336 3.70 14.16 -8.33
CA LYS A 336 3.89 12.70 -8.30
C LYS A 336 2.64 11.97 -7.83
N LEU A 337 1.99 12.48 -6.78
CA LEU A 337 0.69 11.99 -6.34
C LEU A 337 -0.34 12.05 -7.47
N VAL A 338 -0.45 13.18 -8.15
CA VAL A 338 -1.42 13.32 -9.25
C VAL A 338 -1.08 12.39 -10.41
N GLN A 339 0.19 12.25 -10.79
CA GLN A 339 0.63 11.28 -11.80
C GLN A 339 0.21 9.85 -11.42
N TYR A 340 0.44 9.46 -10.16
CA TYR A 340 0.00 8.16 -9.64
C TYR A 340 -1.52 7.98 -9.77
N LEU A 341 -2.32 8.93 -9.29
CA LEU A 341 -3.79 8.84 -9.35
C LEU A 341 -4.32 8.80 -10.79
N THR A 342 -3.73 9.60 -11.70
CA THR A 342 -4.12 9.65 -13.12
C THR A 342 -3.78 8.38 -13.90
N SER A 343 -2.92 7.51 -13.35
CA SER A 343 -2.68 6.18 -13.93
C SER A 343 -3.89 5.24 -13.79
N TYR A 344 -4.74 5.45 -12.77
CA TYR A 344 -5.92 4.62 -12.50
C TYR A 344 -7.23 5.21 -13.04
N THR A 345 -7.32 6.53 -13.19
CA THR A 345 -8.56 7.20 -13.59
C THR A 345 -8.33 8.44 -14.45
N LYS A 346 -9.30 8.71 -15.33
CA LYS A 346 -9.42 9.96 -16.09
C LYS A 346 -10.62 10.80 -15.64
N LYS A 347 -11.32 10.39 -14.58
CA LYS A 347 -12.48 11.10 -14.02
C LYS A 347 -12.04 12.33 -13.21
N GLN A 348 -12.97 12.96 -12.49
CA GLN A 348 -12.71 14.14 -11.68
C GLN A 348 -11.68 13.83 -10.59
N LEU A 349 -10.70 14.72 -10.43
CA LEU A 349 -9.73 14.67 -9.33
C LEU A 349 -9.85 15.94 -8.48
N GLY A 350 -9.66 15.78 -7.17
CA GLY A 350 -9.73 16.85 -6.19
C GLY A 350 -8.57 16.74 -5.20
N LEU A 351 -7.89 17.84 -4.92
CA LEU A 351 -6.90 17.93 -3.85
C LEU A 351 -7.37 18.94 -2.81
N THR A 352 -7.49 18.51 -1.55
CA THR A 352 -7.79 19.40 -0.43
C THR A 352 -6.51 19.79 0.27
N MET A 353 -6.26 21.08 0.45
CA MET A 353 -5.06 21.59 1.12
C MET A 353 -5.29 22.96 1.75
N GLY A 354 -4.46 23.32 2.72
CA GLY A 354 -4.42 24.66 3.28
C GLY A 354 -3.63 25.64 2.40
N VAL A 355 -3.88 26.93 2.56
CA VAL A 355 -3.15 28.01 1.86
C VAL A 355 -1.64 27.92 2.05
N SER A 356 -1.15 27.55 3.23
CA SER A 356 0.29 27.39 3.50
C SER A 356 0.93 26.39 2.53
N ASN A 357 0.36 25.19 2.43
CA ASN A 357 0.86 24.15 1.53
C ASN A 357 0.70 24.55 0.07
N PHE A 358 -0.36 25.30 -0.26
CA PHE A 358 -0.58 25.75 -1.62
C PHE A 358 0.46 26.78 -2.08
N ILE A 359 0.88 27.69 -1.19
CA ILE A 359 1.98 28.63 -1.46
C ILE A 359 3.29 27.86 -1.72
N GLU A 360 3.59 26.84 -0.91
CA GLU A 360 4.80 26.00 -1.08
C GLU A 360 4.87 25.31 -2.44
N ILE A 361 3.72 24.99 -3.07
CA ILE A 361 3.71 24.38 -4.41
C ILE A 361 4.29 25.33 -5.47
N PHE A 362 4.29 26.65 -5.25
CA PHE A 362 4.86 27.63 -6.19
C PHE A 362 6.36 27.87 -5.97
N ASP A 363 7.00 27.22 -5.00
CA ASP A 363 8.43 27.35 -4.77
C ASP A 363 9.21 26.52 -5.80
N GLU A 364 9.96 27.21 -6.67
CA GLU A 364 10.64 26.60 -7.82
C GLU A 364 11.70 25.56 -7.42
N LYS A 365 12.27 25.66 -6.22
CA LYS A 365 13.34 24.75 -5.74
C LYS A 365 12.91 23.29 -5.67
N TYR A 366 11.61 23.02 -5.60
CA TYR A 366 11.07 21.65 -5.59
C TYR A 366 11.09 21.00 -6.97
N TYR A 367 11.44 21.75 -8.03
CA TYR A 367 11.33 21.32 -9.42
C TYR A 367 12.64 21.37 -10.21
N ASP A 368 13.78 21.62 -9.56
CA ASP A 368 15.10 21.72 -10.21
C ASP A 368 15.49 20.44 -10.99
N ASN A 369 14.97 19.29 -10.56
CA ASN A 369 15.22 17.99 -11.20
C ASN A 369 14.33 17.73 -12.44
N LEU A 370 13.35 18.61 -12.72
CA LEU A 370 12.46 18.49 -13.88
C LEU A 370 12.99 19.33 -15.04
N LYS A 371 13.01 18.76 -16.25
CA LYS A 371 13.50 19.46 -17.45
C LYS A 371 12.70 20.73 -17.75
N GLY A 372 11.38 20.69 -17.50
CA GLY A 372 10.51 21.85 -17.65
C GLY A 372 10.20 22.60 -16.35
N GLY A 373 10.93 22.31 -15.25
CA GLY A 373 10.77 22.96 -13.95
C GLY A 373 9.33 22.98 -13.45
N ILE A 374 8.92 24.12 -12.87
CA ILE A 374 7.57 24.32 -12.32
C ILE A 374 6.45 24.15 -13.35
N LEU A 375 6.69 24.50 -14.63
CA LEU A 375 5.69 24.36 -15.69
C LEU A 375 5.38 22.89 -15.97
N GLU A 376 6.40 22.03 -15.97
CA GLU A 376 6.21 20.57 -16.09
C GLU A 376 5.43 20.01 -14.89
N ALA A 377 5.77 20.44 -13.67
CA ALA A 377 5.07 20.01 -12.46
C ALA A 377 3.58 20.39 -12.49
N PHE A 378 3.27 21.65 -12.78
CA PHE A 378 1.89 22.13 -12.84
C PHE A 378 1.10 21.56 -14.02
N GLY A 379 1.76 21.31 -15.17
CA GLY A 379 1.16 20.58 -16.28
C GLY A 379 0.71 19.17 -15.88
N ASN A 380 1.44 18.54 -14.95
CA ASN A 380 1.07 17.26 -14.37
C ASN A 380 0.00 17.38 -13.27
N ILE A 381 0.10 18.36 -12.35
CA ILE A 381 -0.90 18.58 -11.28
C ILE A 381 -2.27 18.89 -11.88
N PHE A 382 -2.35 19.80 -12.83
CA PHE A 382 -3.62 20.23 -13.41
C PHE A 382 -4.05 19.42 -14.64
N LYS A 383 -3.41 18.27 -14.87
CA LYS A 383 -3.81 17.28 -15.87
C LYS A 383 -5.23 16.78 -15.58
N ASN A 384 -5.98 16.46 -16.64
CA ASN A 384 -7.39 16.07 -16.58
C ASN A 384 -8.24 17.14 -15.84
N ASN A 385 -9.34 16.71 -15.23
CA ASN A 385 -10.21 17.59 -14.46
C ASN A 385 -9.74 17.67 -13.00
N MET A 386 -8.50 18.08 -12.75
CA MET A 386 -8.03 18.37 -11.39
C MET A 386 -8.61 19.69 -10.88
N LYS A 387 -8.98 19.73 -9.60
CA LYS A 387 -9.38 20.95 -8.89
C LYS A 387 -8.80 20.96 -7.48
N ILE A 388 -8.32 22.12 -7.04
CA ILE A 388 -7.83 22.34 -5.67
C ILE A 388 -8.94 22.94 -4.82
N TYR A 389 -9.18 22.33 -3.67
CA TYR A 389 -10.09 22.80 -2.62
C TYR A 389 -9.25 23.42 -1.52
N LEU A 390 -9.24 24.75 -1.48
CA LEU A 390 -8.32 25.55 -0.71
C LEU A 390 -8.95 25.96 0.61
N TYR A 391 -8.38 25.49 1.71
CA TYR A 391 -8.79 25.87 3.05
C TYR A 391 -7.97 27.07 3.53
N PRO A 392 -8.60 28.13 4.05
CA PRO A 392 -7.90 29.36 4.37
C PRO A 392 -6.94 29.23 5.56
N LEU A 393 -6.02 30.18 5.66
CA LEU A 393 -5.07 30.32 6.75
C LEU A 393 -5.39 31.58 7.55
N LEU A 394 -5.29 31.52 8.88
CA LEU A 394 -5.31 32.72 9.72
C LEU A 394 -3.89 33.26 9.86
N ASP A 395 -3.68 34.51 9.46
CA ASP A 395 -2.45 35.24 9.73
C ASP A 395 -2.44 35.69 11.19
N LYS A 396 -1.41 35.26 11.93
CA LYS A 396 -1.29 35.54 13.37
C LYS A 396 -0.87 36.98 13.66
N GLU A 397 -0.24 37.67 12.71
CA GLU A 397 0.29 39.01 12.95
C GLU A 397 -0.80 40.09 12.87
N ASN A 398 -1.71 39.96 11.91
CA ASN A 398 -2.77 40.95 11.66
C ASN A 398 -4.20 40.40 11.88
N GLY A 399 -4.37 39.10 12.13
CA GLY A 399 -5.68 38.46 12.32
C GLY A 399 -6.51 38.32 11.05
N GLU A 400 -5.92 38.57 9.88
CA GLU A 400 -6.57 38.44 8.58
C GLU A 400 -6.64 36.99 8.12
N THR A 401 -7.70 36.66 7.39
CA THR A 401 -7.84 35.34 6.77
C THR A 401 -7.27 35.38 5.36
N ILE A 402 -6.24 34.57 5.11
CA ILE A 402 -5.61 34.41 3.81
C ILE A 402 -6.34 33.29 3.04
N ASN A 403 -6.75 33.57 1.81
CA ASN A 403 -7.43 32.68 0.87
C ASN A 403 -6.92 32.90 -0.57
N SER A 404 -7.60 32.34 -1.58
CA SER A 404 -7.20 32.50 -2.99
C SER A 404 -7.19 33.96 -3.49
N ASN A 405 -7.80 34.91 -2.77
CA ASN A 405 -7.91 36.30 -3.20
C ASN A 405 -6.78 37.21 -2.70
N ASN A 406 -6.16 36.89 -1.58
CA ASN A 406 -5.15 37.72 -0.93
C ASN A 406 -3.84 36.98 -0.58
N LEU A 407 -3.70 35.70 -0.96
CA LEU A 407 -2.42 35.00 -0.82
C LEU A 407 -1.27 35.74 -1.51
N LYS A 408 -0.09 35.67 -0.90
CA LYS A 408 1.13 36.31 -1.40
C LYS A 408 2.03 35.24 -2.00
N LEU A 409 2.40 35.43 -3.26
CA LEU A 409 3.40 34.64 -3.99
C LEU A 409 4.52 35.57 -4.44
N GLU A 410 5.65 34.98 -4.84
CA GLU A 410 6.71 35.70 -5.53
C GLU A 410 6.19 36.39 -6.81
N ASP A 411 6.79 37.53 -7.17
CA ASP A 411 6.28 38.40 -8.24
C ASP A 411 6.19 37.70 -9.59
N ASN A 412 7.16 36.85 -9.92
CA ASN A 412 7.22 36.00 -11.11
C ASN A 412 6.09 34.95 -11.17
N MET A 413 5.49 34.57 -10.04
CA MET A 413 4.44 33.54 -9.96
C MET A 413 3.02 34.11 -10.03
N LYS A 414 2.84 35.43 -9.93
CA LYS A 414 1.51 36.08 -9.89
C LYS A 414 0.66 35.79 -11.12
N GLU A 415 1.22 35.98 -12.32
CA GLU A 415 0.47 35.74 -13.58
C GLU A 415 0.19 34.26 -13.78
N PHE A 416 1.12 33.40 -13.38
CA PHE A 416 0.97 31.96 -13.43
C PHE A 416 -0.17 31.48 -12.52
N TYR A 417 -0.25 32.00 -11.30
CA TYR A 417 -1.35 31.74 -10.38
C TYR A 417 -2.71 32.20 -10.92
N LYS A 418 -2.77 33.43 -11.47
CA LYS A 418 -4.02 34.00 -12.02
C LYS A 418 -4.63 33.09 -13.08
N TYR A 419 -3.82 32.45 -13.92
CA TYR A 419 -4.30 31.49 -14.93
C TYR A 419 -5.16 30.38 -14.29
N PHE A 420 -4.69 29.73 -13.23
CA PHE A 420 -5.44 28.64 -12.58
C PHE A 420 -6.71 29.13 -11.90
N LYS A 421 -6.65 30.32 -11.30
CA LYS A 421 -7.81 30.94 -10.66
C LYS A 421 -8.92 31.28 -11.66
N VAL A 422 -8.57 31.96 -12.77
CA VAL A 422 -9.53 32.33 -13.82
C VAL A 422 -10.16 31.09 -14.48
N ASN A 423 -9.39 30.01 -14.61
CA ASN A 423 -9.87 28.75 -15.18
C ASN A 423 -10.62 27.85 -14.17
N ASN A 424 -11.04 28.39 -13.01
CA ASN A 424 -11.83 27.68 -11.99
C ASN A 424 -11.16 26.37 -11.50
N LYS A 425 -9.82 26.35 -11.47
CA LYS A 425 -9.02 25.22 -10.97
C LYS A 425 -8.82 25.24 -9.46
N ILE A 426 -9.18 26.35 -8.81
CA ILE A 426 -9.03 26.58 -7.38
C ILE A 426 -10.39 27.01 -6.85
N ARG A 427 -10.80 26.42 -5.72
CA ARG A 427 -12.03 26.75 -5.03
C ARG A 427 -11.75 26.93 -3.54
N ASP A 428 -11.99 28.13 -3.03
CA ASP A 428 -11.98 28.37 -1.59
C ASP A 428 -13.11 27.59 -0.93
N LEU A 429 -12.81 27.01 0.23
CA LEU A 429 -13.76 26.31 1.07
C LEU A 429 -14.42 27.25 2.08
N GLU A 430 -15.66 26.95 2.41
CA GLU A 430 -16.28 27.50 3.63
C GLU A 430 -15.55 26.94 4.86
N PHE A 431 -15.50 27.73 5.93
CA PHE A 431 -14.72 27.42 7.12
C PHE A 431 -15.33 28.06 8.36
N ASN A 432 -15.05 27.47 9.53
CA ASN A 432 -15.25 28.10 10.81
C ASN A 432 -13.98 28.86 11.22
N LYS A 433 -14.10 30.17 11.47
CA LYS A 433 -12.97 31.02 11.86
C LYS A 433 -12.32 30.55 13.17
N GLU A 434 -13.10 30.03 14.11
CA GLU A 434 -12.60 29.51 15.40
C GLU A 434 -11.67 28.31 15.20
N TYR A 435 -11.92 27.49 14.18
CA TYR A 435 -11.08 26.33 13.91
C TYR A 435 -9.71 26.71 13.33
N LEU A 436 -9.57 27.88 12.70
CA LEU A 436 -8.29 28.32 12.13
C LEU A 436 -7.18 28.49 13.19
N GLU A 437 -7.55 28.62 14.47
CA GLU A 437 -6.62 28.72 15.59
C GLU A 437 -6.15 27.35 16.11
N ILE A 438 -6.70 26.25 15.59
CA ILE A 438 -6.39 24.89 16.04
C ILE A 438 -5.19 24.34 15.29
N PHE A 439 -4.06 24.20 15.98
CA PHE A 439 -2.84 23.59 15.44
C PHE A 439 -2.57 22.21 16.05
N SER A 440 -2.34 21.21 15.20
CA SER A 440 -2.04 19.84 15.64
C SER A 440 -0.78 19.75 16.52
N LYS A 441 0.23 20.60 16.26
CA LYS A 441 1.45 20.70 17.09
C LYS A 441 1.14 21.10 18.54
N ASP A 442 0.21 22.03 18.73
CA ASP A 442 -0.16 22.52 20.06
C ASP A 442 -0.98 21.46 20.81
N ILE A 443 -1.90 20.78 20.11
CA ILE A 443 -2.65 19.63 20.66
C ILE A 443 -1.69 18.51 21.06
N LEU A 444 -0.74 18.14 20.20
CA LEU A 444 0.24 17.10 20.50
C LEU A 444 1.07 17.43 21.75
N LYS A 445 1.47 18.70 21.92
CA LYS A 445 2.16 19.16 23.12
C LYS A 445 1.28 19.03 24.37
N GLN A 446 -0.01 19.33 24.27
CA GLN A 446 -0.97 19.17 25.37
C GLN A 446 -1.15 17.70 25.74
N ILE A 447 -1.33 16.81 24.76
CA ILE A 447 -1.45 15.36 24.95
C ILE A 447 -0.22 14.81 25.70
N LYS A 448 1.00 15.10 25.23
CA LYS A 448 2.25 14.60 25.82
C LYS A 448 2.50 15.09 27.25
N ASN A 449 2.01 16.30 27.57
CA ASN A 449 2.15 16.90 28.89
C ASN A 449 0.94 16.64 29.80
N ASN A 450 -0.04 15.85 29.36
CA ASN A 450 -1.28 15.55 30.08
C ASN A 450 -2.07 16.82 30.47
N HIS A 451 -2.03 17.85 29.61
CA HIS A 451 -2.83 19.06 29.76
C HIS A 451 -4.24 18.84 29.20
N LYS A 452 -5.24 19.50 29.80
CA LYS A 452 -6.65 19.50 29.34
C LYS A 452 -6.92 20.65 28.37
N GLY A 453 -8.06 20.60 27.66
CA GLY A 453 -8.55 21.64 26.76
C GLY A 453 -8.18 21.43 25.29
N TRP A 454 -7.80 20.20 24.92
CA TRP A 454 -7.62 19.77 23.53
C TRP A 454 -8.72 18.82 23.08
N GLU A 455 -9.48 18.25 24.01
CA GLU A 455 -10.46 17.21 23.79
C GLU A 455 -11.64 17.67 22.93
N ASP A 456 -11.92 18.97 22.93
CA ASP A 456 -12.93 19.66 22.11
C ASP A 456 -12.41 20.14 20.74
N LYS A 457 -11.09 20.10 20.54
CA LYS A 457 -10.41 20.53 19.30
C LYS A 457 -10.16 19.39 18.30
N VAL A 458 -10.50 18.18 18.69
CA VAL A 458 -10.45 16.96 17.87
C VAL A 458 -11.87 16.45 17.61
N PRO A 459 -12.08 15.67 16.52
CA PRO A 459 -13.39 15.16 16.19
C PRO A 459 -14.00 14.34 17.33
N LYS A 460 -15.33 14.30 17.37
CA LYS A 460 -16.07 13.59 18.42
C LYS A 460 -15.62 12.12 18.53
N GLY A 461 -15.33 11.67 19.75
CA GLY A 461 -14.86 10.31 20.04
C GLY A 461 -13.34 10.10 19.90
N ILE A 462 -12.62 11.02 19.24
CA ILE A 462 -11.17 10.89 19.05
C ILE A 462 -10.40 11.12 20.35
N SER A 463 -10.83 12.07 21.19
CA SER A 463 -10.22 12.31 22.50
C SER A 463 -10.30 11.07 23.40
N GLU A 464 -11.47 10.44 23.46
CA GLU A 464 -11.71 9.18 24.20
C GLU A 464 -10.81 8.05 23.67
N MET A 465 -10.68 7.93 22.35
CA MET A 465 -9.81 6.93 21.71
C MET A 465 -8.34 7.16 22.05
N ILE A 466 -7.86 8.41 21.96
CA ILE A 466 -6.48 8.77 22.27
C ILE A 466 -6.15 8.43 23.72
N ILE A 467 -7.04 8.80 24.65
CA ILE A 467 -6.87 8.55 26.09
C ILE A 467 -6.89 7.04 26.38
N LYS A 468 -7.91 6.32 25.88
CA LYS A 468 -8.11 4.88 26.13
C LYS A 468 -6.95 4.04 25.63
N ASN A 469 -6.42 4.37 24.45
CA ASN A 469 -5.37 3.59 23.79
C ASN A 469 -3.96 4.15 24.03
N LYS A 470 -3.81 5.20 24.87
CA LYS A 470 -2.54 5.87 25.15
C LYS A 470 -1.78 6.33 23.91
N MET A 471 -2.51 6.85 22.93
CA MET A 471 -1.96 7.24 21.63
C MET A 471 -1.16 8.55 21.75
N PHE A 472 -0.24 8.77 20.80
CA PHE A 472 0.55 10.00 20.66
C PHE A 472 1.38 10.36 21.90
N GLY A 473 1.71 9.37 22.73
CA GLY A 473 2.48 9.54 23.96
C GLY A 473 1.65 10.03 25.15
N PHE A 474 0.33 9.90 25.11
CA PHE A 474 -0.54 10.10 26.28
C PHE A 474 -0.19 9.11 27.39
N LYS A 475 -0.05 9.58 28.63
CA LYS A 475 0.48 8.79 29.77
C LYS A 475 -0.60 8.13 30.61
#